data_AF-W1X995-F1
#
_entry.id   AF-W1X995-F1
#
_cell.length_a   1.000
_cell.length_b   1.000
_cell.length_c   1.000
_cell.angle_alpha   90.00
_cell.angle_beta   90.00
_cell.angle_gamma   90.00
#
_symmetry.space_group_name_H-M   'P 1'
#
loop_
_entity.id
_entity.type
_entity.pdbx_description
1 polymer ?
#
loop_
_entity_poly.entity_id
_entity_poly.type
_entity_poly.pdbx_seq_one_letter_code
_entity_poly.pdbx_strand_id
1 'polypeptide(L)'
;SAAHTAKQMLIQRLKEAERSVVYEEYYSREGDIITGVITRVEGKNVFIDLGKTEAILPPTEQIATETYREGDRIKCYIVEVKKTTKGPQIMISRTHPGLLKRLFELEVPEIFEGVVELKSVAREPGMRS
;
A
#
# COMPACT_ATOMS: atom_id res chain seq x y z
N SER A 1 -17.56 8.03 -38.96
CA SER A 1 -17.02 7.09 -39.97
C SER A 1 -16.46 5.85 -39.26
N ALA A 2 -16.47 4.68 -39.90
CA ALA A 2 -15.90 3.45 -39.32
C ALA A 2 -14.43 3.62 -38.85
N ALA A 3 -13.66 4.51 -39.50
CA ALA A 3 -12.31 4.88 -39.09
C ALA A 3 -12.24 5.58 -37.70
N HIS A 4 -13.25 6.38 -37.33
CA HIS A 4 -13.32 6.99 -36.00
C HIS A 4 -13.59 5.93 -34.94
N THR A 5 -14.48 4.97 -35.21
CA THR A 5 -14.79 3.84 -34.32
C THR A 5 -13.58 2.92 -34.12
N ALA A 6 -12.84 2.59 -35.18
CA ALA A 6 -11.62 1.79 -35.08
C ALA A 6 -10.54 2.47 -34.21
N LYS A 7 -10.35 3.79 -34.37
CA LYS A 7 -9.43 4.57 -33.52
C LYS A 7 -9.84 4.54 -32.04
N GLN A 8 -11.13 4.69 -31.73
CA GLN A 8 -11.64 4.64 -30.36
C GLN A 8 -11.42 3.26 -29.73
N MET A 9 -11.70 2.18 -30.47
CA MET A 9 -11.48 0.80 -30.00
C MET A 9 -10.00 0.53 -29.68
N LEU A 10 -9.07 1.01 -30.52
CA LEU A 10 -7.63 0.85 -30.28
C LEU A 10 -7.18 1.57 -29.00
N ILE A 11 -7.61 2.82 -28.80
CA ILE A 11 -7.28 3.59 -27.58
C ILE A 11 -7.84 2.89 -26.34
N GLN A 12 -9.06 2.36 -26.43
CA GLN A 12 -9.67 1.64 -25.32
C GLN A 12 -8.88 0.38 -24.96
N ARG A 13 -8.50 -0.44 -25.94
CA ARG A 13 -7.68 -1.64 -25.71
C ARG A 13 -6.31 -1.33 -25.13
N LEU A 14 -5.69 -0.22 -25.57
CA LEU A 14 -4.41 0.23 -25.01
C LEU A 14 -4.57 0.56 -23.52
N LYS A 15 -5.59 1.35 -23.15
CA LYS A 15 -5.88 1.68 -21.75
C LYS A 15 -6.19 0.44 -20.90
N GLU A 16 -6.92 -0.53 -21.46
CA GLU A 16 -7.23 -1.79 -20.78
C GLU A 16 -5.96 -2.62 -20.52
N ALA A 17 -5.05 -2.68 -21.50
CA ALA A 17 -3.76 -3.33 -21.34
C ALA A 17 -2.90 -2.64 -20.27
N GLU A 18 -2.78 -1.31 -20.30
CA GLU A 18 -2.05 -0.53 -19.29
C GLU A 18 -2.61 -0.75 -17.88
N ARG A 19 -3.93 -0.69 -17.72
CA ARG A 19 -4.61 -0.95 -16.44
C ARG A 19 -4.36 -2.37 -15.92
N SER A 20 -4.32 -3.35 -16.83
CA SER A 20 -4.08 -4.74 -16.46
C SER A 20 -2.65 -4.92 -15.95
N VAL A 21 -1.65 -4.33 -16.62
CA VAL A 21 -0.26 -4.37 -16.17
C VAL A 21 -0.10 -3.77 -14.78
N VAL A 22 -0.67 -2.59 -14.55
CA VAL A 22 -0.62 -1.92 -13.24
C VAL A 22 -1.32 -2.77 -12.17
N TYR A 23 -2.48 -3.36 -12.48
CA TYR A 23 -3.17 -4.24 -11.54
C TYR A 23 -2.29 -5.43 -11.12
N GLU A 24 -1.74 -6.19 -12.08
CA GLU A 24 -0.99 -7.42 -11.76
C GLU A 24 0.26 -7.09 -10.93
N GLU A 25 0.92 -5.96 -11.22
CA GLU A 25 2.06 -5.47 -10.44
C GLU A 25 1.70 -5.24 -8.96
N TYR A 26 0.61 -4.54 -8.68
CA TYR A 26 0.22 -4.26 -7.28
C TYR A 26 -0.47 -5.42 -6.61
N TYR A 27 -1.23 -6.23 -7.35
CA TYR A 27 -1.88 -7.43 -6.83
C TYR A 27 -0.83 -8.43 -6.32
N SER A 28 0.28 -8.61 -7.04
CA SER A 28 1.41 -9.44 -6.58
C SER A 28 2.11 -8.91 -5.31
N ARG A 29 1.82 -7.66 -4.91
CA ARG A 29 2.37 -6.98 -3.74
C ARG A 29 1.33 -6.79 -2.62
N GLU A 30 0.15 -7.39 -2.74
CA GLU A 30 -0.79 -7.45 -1.62
C GLU A 30 -0.09 -8.08 -0.40
N GLY A 31 -0.25 -7.46 0.76
CA GLY A 31 0.40 -7.92 1.97
C GLY A 31 1.86 -7.47 2.15
N ASP A 32 2.31 -6.52 1.34
CA ASP A 32 3.64 -5.92 1.43
C ASP A 32 3.57 -4.41 1.75
N ILE A 33 4.73 -3.83 2.05
CA ILE A 33 4.89 -2.40 2.27
C ILE A 33 5.19 -1.68 0.96
N ILE A 34 4.60 -0.50 0.80
CA ILE A 34 4.84 0.39 -0.32
C ILE A 34 5.14 1.79 0.18
N THR A 35 5.96 2.53 -0.57
CA THR A 35 6.23 3.95 -0.30
C THR A 35 5.56 4.77 -1.38
N GLY A 36 4.91 5.86 -1.00
CA GLY A 36 4.34 6.83 -1.93
C GLY A 36 4.40 8.25 -1.38
N VAL A 37 3.83 9.19 -2.14
CA VAL A 37 3.74 10.60 -1.77
C VAL A 37 2.27 10.97 -1.62
N ILE A 38 1.90 11.60 -0.50
CA ILE A 38 0.54 12.08 -0.29
C ILE A 38 0.26 13.19 -1.32
N THR A 39 -0.72 12.99 -2.18
CA THR A 39 -1.10 13.98 -3.20
C THR A 39 -2.20 14.90 -2.72
N ARG A 40 -3.19 14.37 -2.02
CA ARG A 40 -4.32 15.12 -1.51
C ARG A 40 -5.05 14.43 -0.37
N VAL A 41 -5.81 15.22 0.39
CA VAL A 41 -6.77 14.75 1.39
C VAL A 41 -8.16 15.24 1.00
N GLU A 42 -9.06 14.33 0.61
CA GLU A 42 -10.45 14.68 0.28
C GLU A 42 -11.40 14.12 1.35
N GLY A 43 -12.08 15.03 2.04
CA GLY A 43 -12.90 14.67 3.20
C GLY A 43 -12.03 14.03 4.28
N LYS A 44 -12.17 12.73 4.49
CA LYS A 44 -11.34 11.96 5.43
C LYS A 44 -10.41 10.96 4.72
N ASN A 45 -10.51 10.81 3.40
CA ASN A 45 -9.64 9.92 2.64
C ASN A 45 -8.34 10.62 2.30
N VAL A 46 -7.22 9.92 2.46
CA VAL A 46 -5.91 10.39 2.02
C VAL A 46 -5.55 9.64 0.74
N PHE A 47 -5.08 10.36 -0.26
CA PHE A 47 -4.67 9.80 -1.55
C PHE A 47 -3.16 9.89 -1.69
N ILE A 48 -2.56 8.78 -2.13
CA ILE A 48 -1.11 8.59 -2.20
C ILE A 48 -0.72 8.22 -3.63
N ASP A 49 0.14 9.01 -4.25
CA ASP A 49 0.75 8.67 -5.54
C ASP A 49 1.84 7.61 -5.35
N LEU A 50 1.74 6.57 -6.18
CA LEU A 50 2.69 5.47 -6.28
C LEU A 50 3.50 5.53 -7.60
N GLY A 51 3.40 6.63 -8.34
CA GLY A 51 4.07 6.91 -9.61
C GLY A 51 3.31 6.39 -10.83
N LYS A 52 2.76 5.17 -10.76
CA LYS A 52 1.96 4.57 -11.86
C LYS A 52 0.45 4.69 -11.65
N THR A 53 0.03 4.83 -10.40
CA THR A 53 -1.37 4.90 -10.00
C THR A 53 -1.47 5.49 -8.59
N GLU A 54 -2.70 5.68 -8.14
CA GLU A 54 -2.99 6.25 -6.83
C GLU A 54 -3.59 5.19 -5.90
N ALA A 55 -3.13 5.22 -4.65
CA ALA A 55 -3.71 4.45 -3.56
C ALA A 55 -4.58 5.32 -2.66
N ILE A 56 -5.55 4.68 -2.01
CA ILE A 56 -6.43 5.31 -1.03
C ILE A 56 -6.14 4.76 0.37
N LEU A 57 -5.97 5.67 1.32
CA LEU A 57 -5.87 5.41 2.74
C LEU A 57 -7.17 5.90 3.41
N PRO A 58 -8.17 5.01 3.59
CA PRO A 58 -9.45 5.37 4.18
C PRO A 58 -9.32 5.64 5.69
N PRO A 59 -10.29 6.31 6.32
CA PRO A 59 -10.20 6.73 7.72
C PRO A 59 -10.06 5.57 8.71
N THR A 60 -10.63 4.41 8.37
CA THR A 60 -10.55 3.18 9.17
C THR A 60 -9.16 2.57 9.19
N GLU A 61 -8.32 2.92 8.22
CA GLU A 61 -6.96 2.41 8.05
C GLU A 61 -5.90 3.44 8.43
N GLN A 62 -6.30 4.60 8.96
CA GLN A 62 -5.43 5.69 9.42
C GLN A 62 -5.10 5.58 10.91
N ILE A 63 -3.89 6.00 11.29
CA ILE A 63 -3.51 6.17 12.69
C ILE A 63 -3.96 7.56 13.14
N ALA A 64 -4.84 7.63 14.15
CA ALA A 64 -5.45 8.88 14.60
C ALA A 64 -4.45 9.96 15.07
N THR A 65 -3.25 9.55 15.52
CA THR A 65 -2.20 10.46 15.98
C THR A 65 -1.27 10.94 14.86
N GLU A 66 -1.36 10.38 13.65
CA GLU A 66 -0.57 10.82 12.51
C GLU A 66 -1.19 12.05 11.84
N THR A 67 -0.34 12.91 11.28
CA THR A 67 -0.79 14.00 10.43
C THR A 67 -0.42 13.67 8.98
N TYR A 68 -1.41 13.69 8.10
CA TYR A 68 -1.25 13.42 6.68
C TYR A 68 -1.23 14.75 5.92
N ARG A 69 -0.07 15.16 5.38
CA ARG A 69 0.05 16.41 4.61
C ARG A 69 0.46 16.12 3.18
N GLU A 70 -0.07 16.91 2.26
CA GLU A 70 0.31 16.86 0.85
C GLU A 70 1.83 17.06 0.69
N GLY A 71 2.45 16.25 -0.16
CA GLY A 71 3.89 16.23 -0.39
C GLY A 71 4.68 15.30 0.55
N ASP A 72 4.10 14.86 1.67
CA ASP A 72 4.81 13.97 2.59
C ASP A 72 4.99 12.58 1.97
N ARG A 73 6.19 12.02 2.15
CA ARG A 73 6.48 10.62 1.82
C ARG A 73 6.02 9.72 2.94
N ILE A 74 5.25 8.69 2.61
CA ILE A 74 4.71 7.75 3.59
C ILE A 74 4.88 6.31 3.12
N LYS A 75 5.25 5.43 4.05
CA LYS A 75 5.21 3.98 3.85
C LYS A 75 3.85 3.46 4.30
N CYS A 76 3.18 2.60 3.56
CA CYS A 76 1.91 2.01 3.97
C CYS A 76 1.89 0.52 3.61
N TYR A 77 1.00 -0.23 4.23
CA TYR A 77 0.76 -1.64 3.92
C TYR A 77 -0.34 -1.77 2.88
N ILE A 78 -0.15 -2.60 1.86
CA ILE A 78 -1.18 -2.88 0.84
C ILE A 78 -2.16 -3.91 1.41
N VAL A 79 -3.39 -3.49 1.68
CA VAL A 79 -4.45 -4.35 2.21
C VAL A 79 -5.16 -5.09 1.10
N GLU A 80 -5.44 -4.40 0.00
CA GLU A 80 -6.27 -4.94 -1.08
C GLU A 80 -6.04 -4.18 -2.39
N VAL A 81 -6.09 -4.89 -3.51
CA VAL A 81 -6.01 -4.38 -4.87
C VAL A 81 -7.21 -4.89 -5.67
N LYS A 82 -8.13 -3.98 -6.01
CA LYS A 82 -9.37 -4.29 -6.74
C LYS A 82 -9.31 -3.82 -8.19
N LYS A 83 -9.79 -4.62 -9.13
CA LYS A 83 -10.09 -4.15 -10.51
C LYS A 83 -11.37 -3.30 -10.47
N THR A 84 -11.31 -2.07 -11.00
CA THR A 84 -12.49 -1.22 -11.18
C THR A 84 -12.62 -0.75 -12.63
N THR A 85 -13.77 -0.19 -13.00
CA THR A 85 -13.99 0.40 -14.33
C THR A 85 -13.09 1.60 -14.63
N LYS A 86 -12.51 2.22 -13.58
CA LYS A 86 -11.61 3.37 -13.69
C LYS A 86 -10.12 2.99 -13.65
N GLY A 87 -9.81 1.74 -13.37
CA GLY A 87 -8.44 1.22 -13.17
C GLY A 87 -8.33 0.42 -11.87
N PRO A 88 -7.14 -0.11 -11.55
CA PRO A 88 -6.92 -0.73 -10.25
C PRO A 88 -7.12 0.30 -9.13
N GLN A 89 -7.79 -0.11 -8.06
CA GLN A 89 -7.89 0.64 -6.83
C GLN A 89 -7.07 -0.08 -5.77
N ILE A 90 -6.10 0.62 -5.18
CA ILE A 90 -5.20 0.07 -4.18
C ILE A 90 -5.59 0.67 -2.83
N MET A 91 -6.09 -0.16 -1.94
CA MET A 91 -6.37 0.24 -0.56
C MET A 91 -5.14 -0.06 0.30
N ILE A 92 -4.66 0.98 0.99
CA ILE A 92 -3.49 0.90 1.85
C ILE A 92 -3.85 1.21 3.30
N SER A 93 -2.96 0.83 4.22
CA SER A 93 -3.16 0.99 5.64
C SER A 93 -1.92 1.44 6.40
N ARG A 94 -2.17 2.23 7.44
CA ARG A 94 -1.24 2.61 8.49
C ARG A 94 -1.48 1.84 9.80
N THR A 95 -2.66 1.24 9.98
CA THR A 95 -3.02 0.51 11.21
C THR A 95 -2.87 -1.00 11.10
N HIS A 96 -2.79 -1.55 9.88
CA HIS A 96 -2.71 -2.99 9.67
C HIS A 96 -1.45 -3.58 10.32
N PRO A 97 -1.54 -4.67 11.11
CA PRO A 97 -0.40 -5.23 11.85
C PRO A 97 0.75 -5.69 10.95
N GLY A 98 0.44 -6.05 9.70
CA GLY A 98 1.43 -6.36 8.67
C GLY A 98 2.41 -5.21 8.39
N LEU A 99 2.00 -3.95 8.56
CA LEU A 99 2.89 -2.81 8.37
C LEU A 99 4.09 -2.85 9.32
N LEU A 100 3.81 -3.06 10.62
CA LEU A 100 4.86 -3.11 11.64
C LEU A 100 5.81 -4.28 11.38
N LYS A 101 5.26 -5.45 11.04
CA LYS A 101 6.05 -6.63 10.65
C LYS A 101 6.99 -6.33 9.49
N ARG A 102 6.48 -5.73 8.39
CA ARG A 102 7.30 -5.36 7.22
C ARG A 102 8.34 -4.29 7.53
N LEU A 103 8.01 -3.31 8.37
CA LEU A 103 8.96 -2.29 8.81
C LEU A 103 10.11 -2.91 9.62
N PHE A 104 9.83 -3.86 10.52
CA PHE A 104 10.86 -4.59 11.24
C PHE A 104 11.74 -5.45 10.32
N GLU A 105 11.14 -6.13 9.34
CA GLU A 105 11.89 -6.91 8.34
C GLU A 105 12.88 -6.05 7.53
N LEU A 106 12.53 -4.78 7.26
CA LEU A 106 13.43 -3.85 6.58
C LEU A 106 14.60 -3.37 7.46
N GLU A 107 14.39 -3.26 8.77
CA GLU A 107 15.39 -2.77 9.72
C GLU A 107 16.31 -3.89 10.21
N VAL A 108 15.78 -5.11 10.35
CA VAL A 108 16.50 -6.28 10.90
C VAL A 108 16.32 -7.49 9.97
N PRO A 109 16.98 -7.50 8.80
CA PRO A 109 16.85 -8.57 7.82
C PRO A 109 17.27 -9.95 8.35
N GLU A 110 18.16 -10.00 9.36
CA GLU A 110 18.67 -11.23 9.97
C GLU A 110 17.59 -12.04 10.72
N ILE A 111 16.45 -11.43 11.10
CA ILE A 111 15.32 -12.14 11.72
C ILE A 111 14.66 -13.10 10.71
N PHE A 112 14.71 -12.79 9.41
CA PHE A 112 14.09 -13.60 8.36
C PHE A 112 14.86 -14.90 8.08
N GLU A 113 16.17 -14.93 8.32
CA GLU A 113 17.04 -16.09 8.06
C GLU A 113 16.96 -17.20 9.13
N GLY A 114 16.02 -17.09 10.08
CA GLY A 114 15.70 -18.15 11.05
C GLY A 114 16.58 -18.19 12.31
N VAL A 115 17.34 -17.12 12.60
CA VAL A 115 18.24 -17.08 13.76
C VAL A 115 17.57 -16.58 15.04
N VAL A 116 16.42 -15.91 14.93
CA VAL A 116 15.71 -15.37 16.09
C VAL A 116 14.32 -15.95 16.16
N GLU A 117 14.23 -17.19 16.65
CA GLU A 117 13.04 -17.61 17.39
C GLU A 117 12.74 -16.49 18.38
N LEU A 118 11.58 -15.85 18.21
CA LEU A 118 10.99 -14.89 19.14
C LEU A 118 11.22 -15.39 20.57
N LYS A 119 12.30 -14.92 21.21
CA LYS A 119 12.51 -15.08 22.63
C LYS A 119 11.44 -14.24 23.28
N SER A 120 10.31 -14.90 23.43
CA SER A 120 9.29 -14.66 24.43
C SER A 120 9.89 -13.84 25.57
N VAL A 121 9.35 -12.65 25.76
CA VAL A 121 9.01 -12.16 27.10
C VAL A 121 10.11 -12.48 28.12
N ALA A 122 11.20 -11.72 28.09
CA ALA A 122 12.01 -11.53 29.28
C ALA A 122 11.17 -10.68 30.25
N ARG A 123 10.19 -11.33 30.87
CA ARG A 123 9.67 -10.96 32.18
C ARG A 123 10.91 -10.87 33.06
N GLU A 124 11.21 -9.73 33.66
CA GLU A 124 12.09 -9.73 34.82
C GLU A 124 11.29 -10.35 35.97
N PRO A 125 11.59 -11.58 36.41
CA PRO A 125 11.03 -12.11 37.65
C PRO A 125 11.96 -11.60 38.76
N GLY A 126 11.58 -10.49 39.38
CA GLY A 126 12.05 -10.10 40.71
C GLY A 126 13.53 -9.79 40.83
N MET A 127 13.83 -8.50 40.95
CA MET A 127 14.85 -8.13 41.92
C MET A 127 14.18 -8.17 43.31
N ARG A 128 14.72 -9.05 44.15
CA ARG A 128 14.34 -9.27 45.55
C ARG A 128 14.85 -8.12 46.43
N SER A 129 14.09 -7.89 47.51
CA SER A 129 14.39 -7.22 48.79
C SER A 129 14.79 -5.74 48.77
#